data_AF-A0A970WYQ4-F1
#
_entry.id   AF-A0A970WYQ4-F1
#
_cell.length_a   1.000
_cell.length_b   1.000
_cell.length_c   1.000
_cell.angle_alpha   90.00
_cell.angle_beta   90.00
_cell.angle_gamma   90.00
#
_symmetry.space_group_name_H-M   'P 1'
#
loop_
_entity.id
_entity.type
_entity.pdbx_description
1 polymer ?
#
loop_
_entity_poly.entity_id
_entity_poly.type
_entity_poly.pdbx_seq_one_letter_code
_entity_poly.pdbx_strand_id
1 'polypeptide(L)'
;TTLGYNGYIEVIKDLKLKDFFISTIPIQTGDLAKDFTYYFATSEQTPSLISLGSYFTTDGFAQVFGGILIQLLPDALEEDITYLENKVELLRSYSKLLKKYPHQEEILNLLFNDDYHIIETKEIQFKCPCSKEKFAGGIASLGKEEISEMIAKDHKAEVICHYCKEVYHYNEEELNEILIYAKGKKKDEIN
;
A
#
# COMPACT_ATOMS: atom_id res chain seq x y z
N THR A 1 15.03 -13.40 -4.47
CA THR A 1 14.08 -12.44 -3.87
C THR A 1 12.84 -13.21 -3.42
N THR A 2 12.16 -12.79 -2.35
CA THR A 2 11.00 -13.51 -1.79
C THR A 2 9.80 -13.56 -2.74
N LEU A 3 9.70 -12.60 -3.66
CA LEU A 3 8.61 -12.48 -4.65
C LEU A 3 8.73 -13.47 -5.81
N GLY A 4 9.92 -14.00 -6.09
CA GLY A 4 10.19 -14.75 -7.32
C GLY A 4 10.19 -13.87 -8.57
N TYR A 5 10.17 -14.51 -9.75
CA TYR A 5 10.26 -13.85 -11.06
C TYR A 5 9.07 -14.15 -11.97
N ASN A 6 8.22 -15.12 -11.59
CA ASN A 6 7.06 -15.54 -12.38
C ASN A 6 5.80 -14.97 -11.73
N GLY A 7 5.41 -13.78 -12.17
CA GLY A 7 4.23 -13.09 -11.68
C GLY A 7 4.04 -11.75 -12.37
N TYR A 8 3.08 -10.98 -11.89
CA TYR A 8 2.76 -9.66 -12.41
C TYR A 8 2.55 -8.67 -11.26
N ILE A 9 2.82 -7.39 -11.54
CA ILE A 9 2.39 -6.28 -10.70
C ILE A 9 1.14 -5.69 -11.36
N GLU A 10 0.06 -5.60 -10.60
CA GLU A 10 -1.16 -4.93 -11.00
C GLU A 10 -1.29 -3.61 -10.23
N VAL A 11 -1.47 -2.52 -10.95
CA VAL A 11 -1.70 -1.18 -10.38
C VAL A 11 -3.12 -0.76 -10.74
N ILE A 12 -3.93 -0.56 -9.71
CA ILE A 12 -5.32 -0.12 -9.81
C ILE A 12 -5.40 1.32 -9.30
N LYS A 13 -5.87 2.23 -10.16
CA LYS A 13 -6.08 3.64 -9.83
C LYS A 13 -7.58 3.95 -9.78
N ASP A 14 -8.04 4.32 -8.60
CA ASP A 14 -9.34 4.95 -8.40
C ASP A 14 -9.22 6.47 -8.60
N LEU A 15 -9.64 6.93 -9.78
CA LEU A 15 -9.66 8.35 -10.14
C LEU A 15 -11.01 9.02 -9.83
N LYS A 16 -11.88 8.37 -9.03
CA LYS A 16 -13.28 8.77 -8.79
C LYS A 16 -14.08 8.91 -10.08
N LEU A 17 -13.70 8.13 -11.08
CA LEU A 17 -14.42 7.96 -12.33
C LEU A 17 -15.34 6.75 -12.21
N LYS A 18 -16.11 6.47 -13.27
CA LYS A 18 -17.05 5.35 -13.27
C LYS A 18 -16.34 3.99 -13.13
N ASP A 19 -15.20 3.85 -13.80
CA ASP A 19 -14.42 2.62 -13.88
C ASP A 19 -12.99 2.85 -13.35
N PHE A 20 -12.38 1.80 -12.82
CA PHE A 20 -10.99 1.82 -12.39
C PHE A 20 -10.04 1.76 -13.58
N PHE A 21 -8.89 2.43 -13.46
CA PHE A 21 -7.78 2.26 -14.40
C PHE A 21 -6.87 1.15 -13.88
N ILE A 22 -6.72 0.09 -14.67
CA ILE A 22 -5.95 -1.09 -14.29
C ILE A 22 -4.81 -1.23 -15.29
N SER A 23 -3.58 -1.32 -14.78
CA SER A 23 -2.41 -1.67 -15.56
C SER A 23 -1.72 -2.89 -14.95
N THR A 24 -1.23 -3.78 -15.81
CA THR A 24 -0.58 -5.02 -15.42
C THR A 24 0.74 -5.14 -16.16
N ILE A 25 1.83 -5.35 -15.42
CA ILE A 25 3.15 -5.61 -15.98
C ILE A 25 3.73 -6.93 -15.45
N PRO A 26 4.49 -7.67 -16.26
CA PRO A 26 5.24 -8.81 -15.75
C PRO A 26 6.36 -8.35 -14.81
N ILE A 27 6.57 -9.09 -13.72
CA ILE A 27 7.74 -8.91 -12.84
C ILE A 27 9.00 -9.13 -13.67
N GLN A 28 9.95 -8.19 -13.59
CA GLN A 28 11.20 -8.27 -14.36
C GLN A 28 12.33 -8.88 -13.53
N THR A 29 12.41 -8.46 -12.27
CA THR A 29 13.57 -8.70 -11.41
C THR A 29 13.21 -9.25 -10.03
N GLY A 30 11.95 -9.12 -9.61
CA GLY A 30 11.51 -9.43 -8.25
C GLY A 30 12.08 -8.47 -7.19
N ASP A 31 12.68 -7.36 -7.63
CA ASP A 31 13.05 -6.21 -6.82
C ASP A 31 11.99 -5.13 -7.05
N LEU A 32 11.22 -4.83 -6.01
CA LEU A 32 10.08 -3.91 -6.11
C LEU A 32 10.48 -2.54 -6.69
N ALA A 33 11.64 -1.99 -6.34
CA ALA A 33 12.04 -0.67 -6.84
C ALA A 33 12.26 -0.71 -8.36
N LYS A 34 12.93 -1.76 -8.86
CA LYS A 34 13.18 -1.95 -10.29
C LYS A 34 11.91 -2.29 -11.06
N ASP A 35 11.06 -3.16 -10.49
CA ASP A 35 9.83 -3.56 -11.14
C ASP A 35 8.83 -2.39 -11.21
N PHE A 36 8.74 -1.53 -10.18
CA PHE A 36 7.98 -0.28 -10.27
C PHE A 36 8.62 0.75 -11.20
N THR A 37 9.96 0.80 -11.28
CA THR A 37 10.64 1.65 -12.28
C THR A 37 10.23 1.25 -13.70
N TYR A 38 10.17 -0.05 -13.98
CA TYR A 38 9.67 -0.58 -15.24
C TYR A 38 8.19 -0.26 -15.48
N TYR A 39 7.35 -0.33 -14.43
CA TYR A 39 5.94 0.09 -14.49
C TYR A 39 5.80 1.54 -14.97
N PHE A 40 6.49 2.49 -14.34
CA PHE A 40 6.38 3.90 -14.73
C PHE A 40 6.90 4.16 -16.15
N ALA A 41 8.01 3.52 -16.54
CA ALA A 41 8.54 3.68 -17.89
C ALA A 41 7.60 3.13 -18.98
N THR A 42 6.94 1.99 -18.73
CA THR A 42 6.12 1.31 -19.75
C THR A 42 4.64 1.71 -19.74
N SER A 43 4.04 1.82 -18.56
CA SER A 43 2.61 2.08 -18.41
C SER A 43 2.30 3.57 -18.31
N GLU A 44 3.12 4.32 -17.59
CA GLU A 44 2.94 5.77 -17.41
C GLU A 44 3.75 6.60 -18.43
N GLN A 45 4.60 5.94 -19.24
CA GLN A 45 5.49 6.59 -20.21
C GLN A 45 6.31 7.73 -19.60
N THR A 46 6.68 7.58 -18.32
CA THR A 46 7.44 8.58 -17.58
C THR A 46 8.74 7.93 -17.10
N PRO A 47 9.89 8.28 -17.70
CA PRO A 47 11.18 7.79 -17.25
C PRO A 47 11.35 8.12 -15.77
N SER A 48 11.55 7.07 -14.96
CA SER A 48 11.54 7.18 -13.51
C SER A 48 12.73 6.43 -12.92
N LEU A 49 13.19 6.86 -11.76
CA LEU A 49 14.15 6.16 -10.93
C LEU A 49 13.54 5.99 -9.55
N ILE A 50 13.44 4.75 -9.10
CA ILE A 50 12.99 4.41 -7.75
C ILE A 50 14.12 3.77 -6.98
N SER A 51 14.36 4.27 -5.76
CA SER A 51 15.21 3.59 -4.80
C SER A 51 14.47 3.42 -3.48
N LEU A 52 14.49 2.21 -2.94
CA LEU A 52 13.87 1.83 -1.68
C LEU A 52 14.96 1.33 -0.73
N GLY A 53 14.85 1.69 0.55
CA GLY A 53 15.79 1.27 1.58
C GLY A 53 15.07 0.96 2.87
N SER A 54 15.51 -0.11 3.53
CA SER A 54 15.05 -0.48 4.86
C SER A 54 16.20 -1.02 5.68
N TYR A 55 16.20 -0.73 6.98
CA TYR A 55 17.11 -1.27 7.96
C TYR A 55 16.30 -1.84 9.12
N PHE A 56 16.61 -3.06 9.52
CA PHE A 56 15.96 -3.77 10.61
C PHE A 56 16.94 -3.95 11.77
N THR A 57 16.42 -3.90 12.99
CA THR A 57 17.12 -4.30 14.20
C THR A 57 17.24 -5.82 14.27
N THR A 58 18.09 -6.34 15.17
CA THR A 58 18.36 -7.79 15.30
C THR A 58 17.15 -8.59 15.77
N ASP A 59 16.22 -7.95 16.47
CA ASP A 59 14.92 -8.47 16.91
C ASP A 59 13.82 -8.34 15.83
N GLY A 60 14.17 -7.87 14.62
CA GLY A 60 13.29 -7.89 13.45
C GLY A 60 12.39 -6.67 13.29
N PHE A 61 12.50 -5.65 14.14
CA PHE A 61 11.76 -4.41 13.97
C PHE A 61 12.42 -3.50 12.91
N ALA A 62 11.60 -2.84 12.11
CA ALA A 62 12.11 -1.84 11.17
C ALA A 62 12.62 -0.63 11.96
N GLN A 63 13.92 -0.35 11.85
CA GLN A 63 14.53 0.84 12.44
C GLN A 63 14.32 2.06 11.56
N VAL A 64 14.54 1.89 10.25
CA VAL A 64 14.37 2.94 9.24
C VAL A 64 13.86 2.30 7.96
N PHE A 65 12.88 2.92 7.33
CA PHE A 65 12.41 2.56 6.00
C PHE A 65 12.09 3.83 5.22
N GLY A 66 12.28 3.80 3.92
CA GLY A 66 12.02 4.95 3.08
C GLY A 66 12.38 4.69 1.63
N GLY A 67 12.08 5.65 0.79
CA GLY A 67 12.42 5.60 -0.62
C GLY A 67 12.45 6.97 -1.25
N ILE A 68 12.87 7.01 -2.50
CA ILE A 68 12.78 8.18 -3.37
C ILE A 68 12.29 7.72 -4.73
N LEU A 69 11.38 8.50 -5.30
CA LEU A 69 10.93 8.40 -6.69
C LEU A 69 11.34 9.71 -7.37
N ILE A 70 12.15 9.60 -8.42
CA ILE A 70 12.56 10.71 -9.27
C ILE A 70 11.94 10.46 -10.64
N GLN A 71 11.28 11.47 -11.21
CA GLN A 71 10.64 11.36 -12.52
C GLN A 71 11.14 12.48 -13.43
N LEU A 72 11.55 12.11 -14.64
CA LEU A 72 11.90 13.07 -15.68
C LEU A 72 10.62 13.51 -16.38
N LEU A 73 10.32 14.80 -16.30
CA LEU A 73 9.18 15.41 -16.96
C LEU A 73 9.47 15.62 -18.46
N PRO A 74 8.44 15.87 -19.30
CA PRO A 74 8.60 15.97 -20.76
C PRO A 74 9.64 16.99 -21.25
N ASP A 75 9.89 18.04 -20.46
CA ASP A 75 10.83 19.12 -20.78
C ASP A 75 12.25 18.89 -20.22
N ALA A 76 12.54 17.70 -19.67
CA ALA A 76 13.87 17.37 -19.18
C ALA A 76 14.91 17.34 -20.31
N LEU A 77 16.08 17.92 -20.05
CA LEU A 77 17.20 17.98 -20.98
C LEU A 77 18.10 16.75 -20.85
N GLU A 78 18.89 16.45 -21.88
CA GLU A 78 19.92 15.39 -21.84
C GLU A 78 20.94 15.60 -20.69
N GLU A 79 21.19 16.86 -20.34
CA GLU A 79 22.05 17.24 -19.21
C GLU A 79 21.45 16.79 -17.86
N ASP A 80 20.12 16.86 -17.71
CA ASP A 80 19.41 16.40 -16.51
C ASP A 80 19.49 14.88 -16.36
N ILE A 81 19.37 14.15 -17.48
CA ILE A 81 19.52 12.71 -17.53
C ILE A 81 20.93 12.32 -17.09
N THR A 82 21.95 12.94 -17.71
CA THR A 82 23.37 12.71 -17.39
C THR A 82 23.66 13.04 -15.92
N TYR A 83 23.05 14.10 -15.38
CA TYR A 83 23.17 14.45 -13.97
C TYR A 83 22.67 13.31 -13.06
N LEU A 84 21.47 12.80 -13.32
CA LEU A 84 20.89 11.70 -12.55
C LEU A 84 21.68 10.40 -12.68
N GLU A 85 22.20 10.07 -13.86
CA GLU A 85 23.05 8.90 -14.09
C GLU A 85 24.28 8.91 -13.17
N ASN A 86 24.90 10.07 -12.99
CA ASN A 86 26.03 10.25 -12.07
C ASN A 86 25.65 10.08 -10.58
N LYS A 87 24.36 10.18 -10.24
CA LYS A 87 23.83 9.97 -8.88
C LYS A 87 23.32 8.55 -8.65
N VAL A 88 23.26 7.68 -9.67
CA VAL A 88 22.71 6.32 -9.55
C VAL A 88 23.44 5.49 -8.49
N GLU A 89 24.78 5.58 -8.39
CA GLU A 89 25.53 4.81 -7.38
C GLU A 89 25.20 5.25 -5.95
N LEU A 90 24.97 6.55 -5.74
CA LEU A 90 24.52 7.09 -4.47
C LEU A 90 23.12 6.53 -4.12
N LEU A 91 22.21 6.55 -5.10
CA LEU A 91 20.85 6.06 -4.98
C LEU A 91 20.77 4.53 -4.80
N ARG A 92 21.72 3.75 -5.33
CA ARG A 92 21.79 2.29 -5.07
C ARG A 92 22.03 1.96 -3.59
N SER A 93 22.66 2.86 -2.86
CA SER A 93 22.95 2.71 -1.42
C SER A 93 21.95 3.47 -0.54
N TYR A 94 20.70 3.66 -1.00
CA TYR A 94 19.72 4.50 -0.30
C TYR A 94 19.46 4.08 1.16
N SER A 95 19.48 2.79 1.47
CA SER A 95 19.38 2.30 2.85
C SER A 95 20.48 2.83 3.78
N LYS A 96 21.71 3.05 3.27
CA LYS A 96 22.80 3.66 4.03
C LYS A 96 22.58 5.16 4.22
N LEU A 97 21.99 5.83 3.23
CA LEU A 97 21.65 7.26 3.34
C LEU A 97 20.58 7.47 4.40
N LEU A 98 19.50 6.69 4.36
CA LEU A 98 18.43 6.72 5.36
C LEU A 98 18.94 6.50 6.78
N LYS A 99 19.93 5.62 6.96
CA LYS A 99 20.52 5.38 8.29
C LYS A 99 21.42 6.51 8.75
N LYS A 100 22.10 7.20 7.82
CA LYS A 100 23.07 8.26 8.14
C LYS A 100 22.41 9.62 8.31
N TYR A 101 21.36 9.90 7.54
CA TYR A 101 20.68 11.19 7.46
C TYR A 101 19.23 11.04 7.93
N PRO A 102 18.90 11.49 9.15
CA PRO A 102 17.55 11.35 9.69
C PRO A 102 16.55 12.33 9.06
N HIS A 103 17.03 13.45 8.50
CA HIS A 103 16.21 14.44 7.80
C HIS A 103 16.28 14.23 6.28
N GLN A 104 15.13 14.20 5.62
CA GLN A 104 15.05 13.90 4.19
C GLN A 104 15.70 15.00 3.35
N GLU A 105 15.63 16.25 3.83
CA GLU A 105 16.24 17.43 3.22
C GLU A 105 17.76 17.27 3.07
N GLU A 106 18.43 16.60 4.01
CA GLU A 106 19.87 16.32 3.90
C GLU A 106 20.18 15.39 2.71
N ILE A 107 19.30 14.40 2.46
CA ILE A 107 19.44 13.49 1.32
C ILE A 107 19.17 14.24 0.02
N LEU A 108 18.15 15.12 0.00
CA LEU A 108 17.87 15.97 -1.16
C LEU A 108 19.04 16.91 -1.46
N ASN A 109 19.65 17.52 -0.45
CA ASN A 109 20.84 18.37 -0.62
C ASN A 109 22.02 17.61 -1.23
N LEU A 110 22.24 16.34 -0.86
CA LEU A 110 23.30 15.53 -1.49
C LEU A 110 23.01 15.20 -2.95
N LEU A 111 21.73 15.05 -3.27
CA LEU A 111 21.29 14.71 -4.63
C LEU A 111 21.31 15.93 -5.55
N PHE A 112 20.86 17.09 -5.08
CA PHE A 112 20.56 18.27 -5.91
C PHE A 112 21.31 19.54 -5.52
N ASN A 113 22.13 19.54 -4.46
CA ASN A 113 22.94 20.70 -4.03
C ASN A 113 22.12 22.00 -3.85
N ASP A 114 21.04 21.95 -3.07
CA ASP A 114 20.09 23.06 -2.85
C ASP A 114 19.30 23.52 -4.10
N ASP A 115 19.50 22.89 -5.26
CA ASP A 115 18.72 23.14 -6.47
C ASP A 115 17.40 22.34 -6.48
N TYR A 116 16.54 22.64 -5.50
CA TYR A 116 15.19 22.08 -5.43
C TYR A 116 14.25 22.97 -4.63
N HIS A 117 12.95 22.74 -4.82
CA HIS A 117 11.90 23.41 -4.06
C HIS A 117 10.95 22.38 -3.44
N ILE A 118 10.72 22.50 -2.14
CA ILE A 118 9.72 21.70 -1.43
C ILE A 118 8.35 22.31 -1.70
N ILE A 119 7.54 21.62 -2.49
CA ILE A 119 6.18 22.06 -2.83
C ILE A 119 5.20 21.70 -1.72
N GLU A 120 5.37 20.53 -1.11
CA GLU A 120 4.46 20.00 -0.10
C GLU A 120 5.18 18.99 0.82
N THR A 121 4.80 18.97 2.10
CA THR A 121 5.19 17.93 3.06
C THR A 121 3.93 17.33 3.67
N LYS A 122 3.84 16.00 3.69
CA LYS A 122 2.71 15.24 4.26
C LYS A 122 3.21 14.20 5.24
N GLU A 123 2.54 14.10 6.39
CA GLU A 123 2.78 13.01 7.33
C GLU A 123 2.17 11.70 6.78
N ILE A 124 2.96 10.63 6.79
CA ILE A 124 2.52 9.30 6.36
C ILE A 124 2.33 8.45 7.61
N GLN A 125 1.13 7.87 7.74
CA GLN A 125 0.80 6.94 8.80
C GLN A 125 0.02 5.75 8.25
N PHE A 126 0.23 4.58 8.86
CA PHE A 126 -0.63 3.43 8.60
C PHE A 126 -2.02 3.69 9.19
N LYS A 127 -3.06 3.61 8.35
CA LYS A 127 -4.44 3.76 8.78
C LYS A 127 -5.32 2.72 8.09
N CYS A 128 -5.88 1.79 8.86
CA CYS A 128 -6.89 0.86 8.35
C CYS A 128 -8.29 1.42 8.56
N PRO A 129 -9.16 1.47 7.54
CA PRO A 129 -10.51 2.00 7.66
C PRO A 129 -11.51 0.97 8.19
N CYS A 130 -11.06 -0.18 8.71
CA CYS A 130 -11.94 -1.21 9.25
C CYS A 130 -12.63 -0.73 10.53
N SER A 131 -13.80 -1.27 10.80
CA SER A 131 -14.55 -0.99 12.02
C SER A 131 -15.46 -2.17 12.35
N LYS A 132 -15.93 -2.22 13.60
CA LYS A 132 -16.85 -3.27 14.05
C LYS A 132 -18.15 -3.22 13.23
N GLU A 133 -18.66 -2.04 12.93
CA GLU A 133 -19.90 -1.85 12.15
C GLU A 133 -19.76 -2.39 10.71
N LYS A 134 -18.60 -2.17 10.07
CA LYS A 134 -18.33 -2.69 8.73
C LYS A 134 -18.32 -4.22 8.71
N PHE A 135 -17.69 -4.84 9.72
CA PHE A 135 -17.66 -6.28 9.83
C PHE A 135 -19.02 -6.88 10.20
N ALA A 136 -19.83 -6.18 11.01
CA ALA A 136 -21.22 -6.57 11.26
C ALA A 136 -22.05 -6.65 9.96
N GLY A 137 -21.87 -5.70 9.04
CA GLY A 137 -22.47 -5.76 7.70
C GLY A 137 -22.00 -6.97 6.87
N GLY A 138 -20.72 -7.36 7.01
CA GLY A 138 -20.19 -8.58 6.42
C GLY A 138 -20.80 -9.86 7.03
N ILE A 139 -20.90 -9.94 8.36
CA ILE A 139 -21.56 -11.06 9.06
C ILE A 139 -23.02 -11.17 8.61
N ALA A 140 -23.74 -10.05 8.50
CA ALA A 140 -25.11 -10.02 8.02
C ALA A 140 -25.27 -10.63 6.61
N SER A 141 -24.24 -10.54 5.77
CA SER A 141 -24.24 -11.09 4.40
C SER A 141 -24.06 -12.61 4.33
N LEU A 142 -23.61 -13.26 5.41
CA LEU A 142 -23.50 -14.73 5.49
C LEU A 142 -24.87 -15.41 5.44
N GLY A 143 -25.92 -14.71 5.88
CA GLY A 143 -27.28 -15.22 5.91
C GLY A 143 -27.70 -15.74 7.28
N LYS A 144 -28.99 -16.06 7.38
CA LYS A 144 -29.67 -16.31 8.66
C LYS A 144 -29.23 -17.62 9.31
N GLU A 145 -28.93 -18.61 8.48
CA GLU A 145 -28.58 -19.97 8.90
C GLU A 145 -27.21 -19.96 9.60
N GLU A 146 -26.16 -19.47 8.93
CA GLU A 146 -24.83 -19.28 9.51
C GLU A 146 -24.84 -18.47 10.80
N ILE A 147 -25.54 -17.33 10.85
CA ILE A 147 -25.57 -16.49 12.06
C ILE A 147 -26.27 -17.22 13.22
N SER A 148 -27.35 -17.95 12.93
CA SER A 148 -28.07 -18.72 13.96
C SER A 148 -27.21 -19.88 14.49
N GLU A 149 -26.40 -20.49 13.64
CA GLU A 149 -25.46 -21.53 14.03
C GLU A 149 -24.33 -20.99 14.92
N MET A 150 -23.77 -19.82 14.59
CA MET A 150 -22.80 -19.11 15.43
C MET A 150 -23.35 -18.82 16.84
N ILE A 151 -24.60 -18.35 16.91
CA ILE A 151 -25.29 -18.09 18.18
C ILE A 151 -25.47 -19.39 18.97
N ALA A 152 -25.97 -20.46 18.33
CA ALA A 152 -26.34 -21.69 19.00
C ALA A 152 -25.14 -22.54 19.47
N LYS A 153 -24.01 -22.49 18.76
CA LYS A 153 -22.83 -23.31 19.06
C LYS A 153 -21.79 -22.57 19.88
N ASP A 154 -21.44 -21.36 19.45
CA ASP A 154 -20.28 -20.64 19.96
C ASP A 154 -20.67 -19.48 20.89
N HIS A 155 -21.94 -19.03 20.83
CA HIS A 155 -22.47 -17.87 21.57
C HIS A 155 -21.70 -16.56 21.34
N LYS A 156 -20.81 -16.55 20.34
CA LYS A 156 -19.95 -15.41 20.00
C LYS A 156 -19.37 -15.59 18.60
N ALA A 157 -18.88 -14.50 18.02
CA ALA A 157 -18.07 -14.54 16.81
C ALA A 157 -16.82 -13.68 16.97
N GLU A 158 -15.76 -14.07 16.27
CA GLU A 158 -14.51 -13.31 16.18
C GLU A 158 -14.23 -13.02 14.71
N VAL A 159 -13.91 -11.76 14.40
CA VAL A 159 -13.48 -11.34 13.08
C VAL A 159 -12.12 -10.66 13.18
N ILE A 160 -11.13 -11.22 12.50
CA ILE A 160 -9.79 -10.65 12.43
C ILE A 160 -9.66 -9.88 11.12
N CYS A 161 -9.36 -8.59 11.18
CA CYS A 161 -9.10 -7.81 9.98
C CYS A 161 -7.85 -8.33 9.27
N HIS A 162 -7.98 -8.77 8.01
CA HIS A 162 -6.83 -9.31 7.27
C HIS A 162 -5.69 -8.30 7.05
N TYR A 163 -5.99 -6.99 7.09
CA TYR A 163 -5.04 -5.90 6.87
C TYR A 163 -4.32 -5.46 8.14
N CYS A 164 -5.04 -4.96 9.14
CA CYS A 164 -4.43 -4.45 10.39
C CYS A 164 -4.34 -5.49 11.52
N LYS A 165 -4.93 -6.68 11.34
CA LYS A 165 -4.99 -7.75 12.36
C LYS A 165 -5.76 -7.39 13.63
N GLU A 166 -6.48 -6.27 13.65
CA GLU A 166 -7.41 -5.94 14.72
C GLU A 166 -8.48 -7.03 14.88
N VAL A 167 -8.78 -7.39 16.11
CA VAL A 167 -9.71 -8.48 16.45
C VAL A 167 -11.01 -7.90 16.98
N TYR A 168 -12.11 -8.12 16.24
CA TYR A 168 -13.44 -7.69 16.61
C TYR A 168 -14.23 -8.87 17.17
N HIS A 169 -14.70 -8.73 18.41
CA HIS A 169 -15.50 -9.74 19.09
C HIS A 169 -16.97 -9.33 19.07
N TYR A 170 -17.85 -10.29 18.79
CA TYR A 170 -19.30 -10.13 18.84
C TYR A 170 -19.86 -11.09 19.87
N ASN A 171 -20.63 -10.57 20.83
CA ASN A 171 -21.36 -11.39 21.78
C ASN A 171 -22.71 -11.87 21.20
N GLU A 172 -23.42 -12.71 21.95
CA GLU A 172 -24.72 -13.24 21.53
C GLU A 172 -25.77 -12.15 21.29
N GLU A 173 -25.79 -11.06 22.08
CA GLU A 173 -26.72 -9.95 21.91
C GLU A 173 -26.48 -9.24 20.57
N GLU A 174 -25.22 -8.91 20.27
CA GLU A 174 -24.81 -8.28 19.01
C GLU A 174 -25.09 -9.18 17.81
N LEU A 175 -24.88 -10.49 17.92
CA LEU A 175 -25.23 -11.44 16.86
C LEU A 175 -26.75 -11.52 16.63
N ASN A 176 -27.56 -11.45 17.68
CA ASN A 176 -29.00 -11.38 17.56
C ASN A 176 -29.47 -10.09 16.87
N GLU A 177 -28.85 -8.95 17.18
CA GLU A 177 -29.09 -7.69 16.47
C GLU A 177 -28.74 -7.79 14.98
N ILE A 178 -27.58 -8.36 14.66
CA ILE A 178 -27.15 -8.60 13.28
C ILE A 178 -28.12 -9.54 12.56
N LEU A 179 -28.61 -10.59 13.23
CA LEU A 179 -29.61 -11.52 12.68
C LEU A 179 -30.94 -10.82 12.36
N ILE A 180 -31.39 -9.91 13.22
CA ILE A 180 -32.59 -9.08 12.99
C ILE A 180 -32.37 -8.18 11.77
N TYR A 181 -31.23 -7.50 11.71
CA TYR A 181 -30.86 -6.65 10.57
C TYR A 181 -30.80 -7.44 9.25
N ALA A 182 -30.17 -8.62 9.26
CA ALA A 182 -30.11 -9.53 8.11
C ALA A 182 -31.50 -10.04 7.67
N LYS A 183 -32.44 -10.19 8.60
CA LYS A 183 -33.86 -10.53 8.30
C LYS A 183 -34.63 -9.36 7.69
N GLY A 184 -34.26 -8.11 8.02
CA GLY A 184 -34.90 -6.88 7.55
C GLY A 184 -34.50 -6.46 6.13
N LYS A 185 -33.31 -6.86 5.64
CA LYS A 185 -32.95 -6.73 4.22
C LYS A 185 -33.77 -7.71 3.38
N LYS A 186 -34.92 -7.26 2.87
CA LYS A 186 -35.62 -7.94 1.76
C LYS A 186 -34.67 -8.04 0.56
N LYS A 187 -34.87 -9.10 -0.23
CA LYS A 187 -34.09 -9.59 -1.36
C LYS A 187 -33.92 -8.61 -2.55
N ASP A 188 -34.25 -7.33 -2.38
CA ASP A 188 -34.41 -6.34 -3.46
C ASP A 188 -33.25 -5.32 -3.57
N GLU A 189 -32.27 -5.35 -2.66
CA GLU A 189 -31.11 -4.42 -2.68
C GLU A 189 -29.76 -5.11 -3.01
N ILE A 190 -29.80 -6.37 -3.43
CA ILE A 190 -28.63 -7.12 -3.90
C ILE A 190 -28.91 -7.60 -5.32
N ASN A 191 -28.97 -6.64 -6.26
CA ASN A 191 -28.82 -6.85 -7.70
C ASN A 191 -28.19 -5.60 -8.30
#